data_AF-A0A850A9D6-F1
#
_entry.id   AF-A0A850A9D6-F1
#
_cell.length_a   1.000
_cell.length_b   1.000
_cell.length_c   1.000
_cell.angle_alpha   90.00
_cell.angle_beta   90.00
_cell.angle_gamma   90.00
#
_symmetry.space_group_name_H-M   'P 1'
#
loop_
_entity.id
_entity.type
_entity.pdbx_description
1 polymer ?
#
loop_
_entity_poly.entity_id
_entity_poly.type
_entity_poly.pdbx_seq_one_letter_code
_entity_poly.pdbx_strand_id
1 'polypeptide(L)' 'MQAVAIPQINERLEALPSDKLVVVYDFVSYLVDRETAQFPTEMSEAFQTMLASEAVLRRDWDLPEEDLAWADL' A
#
# COMPACT_ATOMS: atom_id res chain seq x y z
N MET A 1 -18.24 7.57 -12.37
CA MET A 1 -17.41 8.67 -11.85
C MET A 1 -17.13 9.60 -13.02
N GLN A 2 -17.39 10.90 -12.91
CA GLN A 2 -17.02 11.85 -13.96
C GLN A 2 -15.50 12.04 -13.93
N ALA A 3 -14.82 11.77 -15.03
CA ALA A 3 -13.40 12.09 -15.18
C ALA A 3 -13.26 13.60 -15.41
N VAL A 4 -12.66 14.30 -14.45
CA VAL A 4 -12.35 15.73 -14.57
C VAL A 4 -11.01 15.86 -15.30
N ALA A 5 -10.95 16.71 -16.31
CA ALA A 5 -9.71 16.93 -17.09
C ALA A 5 -8.82 17.99 -16.44
N ILE A 6 -7.50 17.88 -16.61
CA ILE A 6 -6.50 18.84 -16.07
C ILE A 6 -6.84 20.30 -16.42
N PRO A 7 -7.25 20.64 -17.66
CA PRO A 7 -7.61 22.03 -17.98
C PRO A 7 -8.74 22.60 -17.10
N GLN A 8 -9.75 21.78 -16.80
CA GLN A 8 -10.89 22.19 -15.95
C GLN A 8 -10.48 22.40 -14.49
N ILE A 9 -9.44 21.69 -14.04
CA ILE A 9 -8.87 21.88 -12.70
C ILE A 9 -8.13 23.22 -12.67
N ASN A 10 -7.27 23.49 -13.66
CA ASN A 10 -6.48 24.72 -13.72
C ASN A 10 -7.37 25.97 -13.75
N GLU A 11 -8.42 25.98 -14.58
CA GLU A 11 -9.39 27.08 -14.63
C GLU A 11 -10.01 27.38 -13.26
N ARG A 12 -10.31 26.34 -12.47
CA ARG A 12 -10.85 26.51 -11.11
C ARG A 12 -9.81 27.02 -10.13
N LEU A 13 -8.56 26.53 -10.22
CA LEU A 13 -7.46 26.98 -9.37
C LEU A 13 -7.11 28.44 -9.61
N GLU A 14 -7.13 28.91 -10.85
CA GLU A 14 -6.87 30.32 -11.19
C GLU A 14 -7.92 31.28 -10.60
N ALA A 15 -9.17 30.83 -10.47
CA ALA A 15 -10.26 31.61 -9.88
C ALA A 15 -10.30 31.57 -8.33
N LEU A 16 -9.46 30.76 -7.69
CA LEU A 16 -9.46 30.55 -6.25
C LEU A 16 -8.64 31.62 -5.51
N PRO A 17 -9.10 32.13 -4.36
CA PRO A 17 -8.30 33.00 -3.50
C PRO A 17 -7.05 32.29 -2.96
N SER A 18 -5.99 33.05 -2.70
CA SER A 18 -4.66 32.52 -2.37
C SER A 18 -4.60 31.74 -1.05
N ASP A 19 -5.42 32.09 -0.07
CA ASP A 19 -5.57 31.38 1.21
C ASP A 19 -6.05 29.93 0.99
N LYS A 20 -6.93 29.71 0.01
CA LYS A 20 -7.43 28.38 -0.33
C LYS A 20 -6.48 27.59 -1.21
N LEU A 21 -5.64 28.26 -2.01
CA LEU A 21 -4.60 27.58 -2.80
C LEU A 21 -3.58 26.86 -1.92
N VAL A 22 -3.26 27.39 -0.74
CA VAL A 22 -2.40 26.72 0.25
C VAL A 22 -3.01 25.39 0.68
N VAL A 23 -4.31 25.37 1.00
CA VAL A 23 -5.01 24.14 1.41
C VAL A 23 -5.06 23.11 0.29
N VAL A 24 -5.27 23.57 -0.95
CA VAL A 24 -5.24 22.68 -2.12
C VAL A 24 -3.85 22.08 -2.31
N TYR A 25 -2.81 22.89 -2.17
CA TYR A 25 -1.43 22.44 -2.26
C TYR A 25 -1.09 21.39 -1.20
N ASP A 26 -1.49 21.63 0.06
CA ASP A 26 -1.30 20.67 1.15
C ASP A 26 -2.04 19.35 0.85
N PHE A 27 -3.25 19.43 0.33
CA PHE A 27 -4.03 18.23 -0.02
C PHE A 27 -3.40 17.45 -1.17
N VAL A 28 -2.94 18.12 -2.23
CA VAL A 28 -2.25 17.47 -3.34
C VAL A 28 -0.94 16.84 -2.88
N SER A 29 -0.17 17.54 -2.04
CA SER A 29 1.05 17.01 -1.42
C SER A 29 0.77 15.74 -0.64
N TYR A 30 -0.26 15.75 0.20
CA TYR A 30 -0.72 14.56 0.93
C TYR A 30 -1.11 13.40 0.00
N LEU A 31 -1.78 13.67 -1.12
CA LEU A 31 -2.15 12.61 -2.08
C LEU A 31 -0.91 11.98 -2.73
N VAL A 32 0.08 12.79 -3.10
CA VAL A 32 1.35 12.31 -3.66
C VAL A 32 2.12 11.49 -2.63
N ASP A 33 2.22 11.98 -1.39
CA ASP A 33 2.89 11.26 -0.31
C ASP A 33 2.19 9.93 0.00
N ARG A 34 0.85 9.94 0.00
CA ARG A 34 0.06 8.73 0.22
C ARG A 34 0.20 7.73 -0.91
N GLU A 35 0.19 8.16 -2.17
CA GLU A 35 0.41 7.27 -3.31
C GLU A 35 1.82 6.67 -3.23
N THR A 36 2.83 7.48 -2.89
CA THR A 36 4.20 7.03 -2.65
C THR A 36 4.30 6.03 -1.49
N ALA A 37 3.54 6.24 -0.41
CA ALA A 37 3.48 5.33 0.73
C ALA A 37 2.64 4.06 0.47
N GLN A 38 1.73 4.09 -0.49
CA GLN A 38 0.91 2.94 -0.90
C GLN A 38 1.66 1.97 -1.79
N PHE A 39 2.72 2.41 -2.46
CA PHE A 39 3.72 1.50 -2.99
C PHE A 39 4.72 1.20 -1.86
N PRO A 40 4.66 0.02 -1.21
CA PRO A 40 5.70 -0.37 -0.29
C PRO A 40 6.95 -0.61 -1.14
N THR A 41 7.73 0.45 -1.39
CA THR A 41 9.04 0.35 -2.04
C THR A 41 9.96 -0.54 -1.20
N GLU A 42 9.61 -0.75 0.06
CA GLU A 42 10.23 -1.71 0.96
C GLU A 42 9.10 -2.49 1.64
N MET A 43 8.91 -3.76 1.25
CA MET A 43 8.23 -4.73 2.10
C MET A 43 8.81 -4.59 3.51
N SER A 44 7.97 -4.15 4.47
CA SER A 44 8.36 -3.94 5.87
C SER A 44 9.27 -5.06 6.37
N GLU A 45 10.33 -4.73 7.11
CA GLU A 45 11.24 -5.74 7.69
C GLU A 45 10.50 -6.83 8.47
N ALA A 46 9.38 -6.49 9.12
CA ALA A 46 8.51 -7.45 9.79
C ALA A 46 7.84 -8.42 8.81
N PHE A 47 7.40 -7.93 7.64
CA PHE A 47 6.83 -8.75 6.57
C PHE A 47 7.89 -9.64 5.91
N GLN A 48 9.11 -9.13 5.71
CA GLN A 48 10.25 -9.94 5.24
C GLN A 48 10.63 -11.04 6.23
N THR A 49 10.67 -10.70 7.53
CA THR A 49 10.95 -11.66 8.61
C THR A 49 9.86 -12.74 8.68
N MET A 50 8.60 -12.36 8.52
CA MET A 50 7.47 -13.30 8.47
C MET A 50 7.62 -14.29 7.30
N LEU A 51 7.91 -13.81 6.09
CA LEU A 51 8.11 -14.67 4.91
C LEU A 51 9.34 -15.57 5.04
N ALA A 52 10.44 -15.05 5.60
CA ALA A 52 11.63 -15.86 5.86
C ALA A 52 11.34 -16.98 6.88
N SER A 53 10.52 -16.69 7.90
CA SER A 53 10.09 -17.68 8.89
C SER A 53 9.16 -18.74 8.28
N GLU A 54 8.26 -18.34 7.37
CA GLU A 54 7.37 -19.27 6.65
C GLU A 54 8.16 -20.33 5.88
N ALA A 55 9.22 -19.95 5.19
CA ALA A 55 10.06 -20.88 4.44
C ALA A 55 10.76 -21.92 5.33
N VAL A 56 11.16 -21.53 6.55
CA VAL A 56 11.76 -22.43 7.54
C VAL A 56 10.71 -23.37 8.13
N LEU A 57 9.56 -22.83 8.53
CA LEU A 57 8.47 -23.62 9.12
C LEU A 57 7.95 -24.67 8.14
N ARG A 58 7.81 -24.33 6.86
CA ARG A 58 7.34 -25.27 5.83
C ARG A 58 8.25 -26.49 5.69
N ARG A 59 9.57 -26.31 5.77
CA ARG A 59 10.53 -27.42 5.69
C ARG A 59 10.34 -28.43 6.83
N ASP A 60 10.03 -27.91 8.02
CA ASP A 60 9.93 -28.72 9.22
C ASP A 60 8.49 -29.24 9.45
N TRP A 61 7.49 -28.70 8.75
CA TRP A 61 6.07 -29.10 8.83
C TRP A 61 5.64 -30.05 7.70
N ASP A 62 6.17 -29.92 6.48
CA ASP A 62 5.80 -30.75 5.31
C ASP A 62 6.48 -32.14 5.34
N LEU A 63 6.56 -32.77 6.52
CA LEU A 63 7.06 -34.12 6.67
C LEU A 63 5.91 -35.11 6.40
N PRO A 64 6.10 -36.14 5.54
CA PRO A 64 5.06 -37.12 5.21
C PRO A 64 4.50 -37.87 6.43
N GLU A 65 5.28 -37.95 7.51
CA GLU A 65 4.88 -38.55 8.79
C GLU A 65 3.86 -37.71 9.56
N GLU A 66 3.91 -36.38 9.43
CA GLU A 66 2.89 -35.49 9.99
C GLU A 66 1.58 -35.67 9.22
N ASP A 67 1.59 -35.68 7.89
CA ASP A 67 0.36 -35.93 7.11
C ASP A 67 -0.33 -37.26 7.49
N LEU A 68 0.45 -38.29 7.85
CA LEU A 68 -0.08 -39.56 8.37
C LEU A 68 -0.59 -39.46 9.81
N ALA A 69 0.10 -38.72 10.68
CA ALA A 69 -0.30 -38.52 12.08
C ALA A 69 -1.60 -37.70 12.21
N TRP A 70 -1.86 -36.81 11.24
CA TRP A 70 -3.06 -35.99 11.20
C TRP A 70 -4.22 -36.64 10.44
N ALA A 71 -3.99 -37.74 9.71
CA ALA A 71 -5.05 -38.44 8.96
C ALA A 71 -6.09 -39.14 9.86
N ASP A 72 -5.74 -39.43 11.11
CA ASP A 72 -6.56 -40.16 12.08
C ASP A 72 -7.14 -39.28 13.21
N LEU A 73 -7.07 -37.94 13.07
CA LEU A 73 -7.66 -36.94 13.99
C LEU A 73 -9.01 -36.42 13.50
#